data_AF-T1P418-F1
#
_entry.id   AF-T1P418-F1
#
_cell.length_a   1.000
_cell.length_b   1.000
_cell.length_c   1.000
_cell.angle_alpha   90.00
_cell.angle_beta   90.00
_cell.angle_gamma   90.00
#
_symmetry.space_group_name_H-M   'P 1'
#
loop_
_entity.id
_entity.type
_entity.pdbx_description
1 polymer ?
#
loop_
_entity_poly.entity_id
_entity_poly.type
_entity_poly.pdbx_seq_one_letter_code
_entity_poly.pdbx_strand_id
1 'polypeptide(L)'
;ECMRVLDINSKYNPNIMTLDAGEVFVGGRYHSLVPILREVYDDNKDYHHSVALVKRNTLPDVNTMRDLRGVRACFGTVGSLAGWIIPIYRLMLGDFMDISDCNNHVKSAIDFFGKSCAVDSLLDRYNPLGDNSHNFCELCGSDTPGVRCTTRDPYADYTGALLCLKDKGEVAFVHERVLNEELENPDDYELLCPTGDVDGSFVRR
;
A
#
# COMPACT_ATOMS: atom_id res chain seq x y z
N GLU A 1 -14.74 -3.32 9.52
CA GLU A 1 -15.56 -3.56 10.74
C GLU A 1 -15.79 -2.30 11.57
N CYS A 2 -14.75 -1.57 12.01
CA CYS A 2 -14.94 -0.37 12.84
C CYS A 2 -15.90 0.68 12.26
N MET A 3 -15.79 0.98 10.96
CA MET A 3 -16.72 1.91 10.28
C MET A 3 -18.19 1.45 10.34
N ARG A 4 -18.45 0.14 10.25
CA ARG A 4 -19.80 -0.44 10.37
C ARG A 4 -20.36 -0.27 11.78
N VAL A 5 -19.52 -0.41 12.81
CA VAL A 5 -19.93 -0.25 14.21
C VAL A 5 -20.31 1.20 14.50
N LEU A 6 -19.60 2.17 13.92
CA LEU A 6 -19.94 3.59 13.99
C LEU A 6 -21.30 3.90 13.35
N ASP A 7 -21.54 3.33 12.16
CA ASP A 7 -22.78 3.52 11.38
C ASP A 7 -24.04 3.00 12.10
N ILE A 8 -23.93 1.93 12.90
CA ILE A 8 -25.05 1.39 13.71
C ILE A 8 -25.56 2.40 14.76
N ASN A 9 -24.77 3.43 15.12
CA ASN A 9 -25.15 4.53 16.00
C ASN A 9 -25.86 4.09 17.30
N SER A 10 -25.14 3.35 18.14
CA SER A 10 -25.61 2.87 19.45
C SER A 10 -24.82 3.53 20.59
N LYS A 11 -25.45 3.70 21.77
CA LYS A 11 -24.85 4.28 22.97
C LYS A 11 -23.57 3.57 23.44
N TYR A 12 -23.42 2.29 23.10
CA TYR A 12 -22.28 1.46 23.50
C TYR A 12 -21.21 1.33 22.42
N ASN A 13 -21.43 1.94 21.25
CA ASN A 13 -20.49 1.88 20.14
C ASN A 13 -19.51 3.07 20.21
N PRO A 14 -18.29 2.93 19.68
CA PRO A 14 -17.42 4.06 19.42
C PRO A 14 -18.14 5.11 18.56
N ASN A 15 -17.77 6.39 18.73
CA ASN A 15 -18.31 7.52 17.96
C ASN A 15 -17.26 8.21 17.07
N ILE A 16 -15.98 7.89 17.26
CA ILE A 16 -14.85 8.48 16.51
C ILE A 16 -13.85 7.37 16.22
N MET A 17 -13.22 7.43 15.05
CA MET A 17 -12.05 6.63 14.71
C MET A 17 -11.09 7.44 13.85
N THR A 18 -9.83 7.04 13.83
CA THR A 18 -8.85 7.51 12.85
C THR A 18 -8.85 6.57 11.64
N LEU A 19 -8.59 7.13 10.46
CA LEU A 19 -8.53 6.40 9.20
C LEU A 19 -7.33 6.88 8.40
N ASP A 20 -6.68 5.96 7.69
CA ASP A 20 -5.82 6.34 6.57
C ASP A 20 -6.64 7.11 5.54
N ALA A 21 -6.03 8.11 4.90
CA ALA A 21 -6.70 8.98 3.93
C ALA A 21 -7.33 8.22 2.76
N GLY A 22 -6.82 7.04 2.40
CA GLY A 22 -7.41 6.17 1.38
C GLY A 22 -8.71 5.51 1.82
N GLU A 23 -8.85 5.21 3.11
CA GLU A 23 -10.06 4.64 3.70
C GLU A 23 -11.14 5.71 3.99
N VAL A 24 -10.79 7.00 3.97
CA VAL A 24 -11.78 8.09 4.11
C VAL A 24 -12.82 8.04 3.00
N PHE A 25 -12.42 7.70 1.77
CA PHE A 25 -13.36 7.48 0.67
C PHE A 25 -14.37 6.37 0.99
N VAL A 26 -13.90 5.25 1.54
CA VAL A 26 -14.75 4.12 1.93
C VAL A 26 -15.70 4.53 3.06
N GLY A 27 -15.20 5.23 4.08
CA GLY A 27 -16.00 5.73 5.20
C GLY A 27 -17.13 6.66 4.74
N GLY A 28 -16.86 7.60 3.86
CA GLY A 28 -17.89 8.49 3.31
C GLY A 28 -18.87 7.79 2.38
N ARG A 29 -18.35 6.97 1.44
CA ARG A 29 -19.17 6.37 0.37
C ARG A 29 -20.06 5.23 0.85
N TYR A 30 -19.64 4.46 1.84
CA TYR A 30 -20.31 3.22 2.25
C TYR A 30 -20.80 3.22 3.70
N HIS A 31 -20.36 4.18 4.53
CA HIS A 31 -20.72 4.25 5.95
C HIS A 31 -21.26 5.62 6.38
N SER A 32 -21.49 6.54 5.43
CA SER A 32 -22.00 7.90 5.70
C SER A 32 -21.18 8.67 6.75
N LEU A 33 -19.91 8.32 6.93
CA LEU A 33 -19.02 8.98 7.87
C LEU A 33 -18.53 10.30 7.29
N VAL A 34 -18.31 11.29 8.15
CA VAL A 34 -17.80 12.60 7.78
C VAL A 34 -16.47 12.83 8.50
N PRO A 35 -15.39 13.19 7.80
CA PRO A 35 -14.15 13.56 8.46
C PRO A 35 -14.35 14.89 9.21
N ILE A 36 -14.16 14.87 10.54
CA ILE A 36 -14.34 16.04 11.42
C ILE A 36 -13.03 16.56 12.01
N LEU A 37 -11.96 15.76 11.95
CA LEU A 37 -10.63 16.05 12.46
C LEU A 37 -9.59 15.55 11.45
N ARG A 38 -8.40 16.15 11.46
CA ARG A 38 -7.24 15.71 10.68
C ARG A 38 -6.00 15.72 11.55
N GLU A 39 -5.07 14.83 11.25
CA GLU A 39 -3.76 14.83 11.89
C GLU A 39 -2.90 15.96 11.31
N VAL A 40 -2.17 16.65 12.18
CA VAL A 40 -1.17 17.65 11.82
C VAL A 40 0.13 17.24 12.48
N TYR A 41 1.18 17.20 11.70
CA TYR A 41 2.49 16.68 12.04
C TYR A 41 3.48 17.83 12.22
N ASP A 42 4.75 17.47 12.44
CA ASP A 42 5.84 18.44 12.57
C ASP A 42 5.88 19.42 11.38
N ASP A 43 6.40 20.62 11.63
CA ASP A 43 6.34 21.77 10.71
C ASP A 43 4.92 22.22 10.32
N ASN A 44 3.89 21.83 11.08
CA ASN A 44 2.48 22.18 10.79
C ASN A 44 2.02 21.66 9.43
N LYS A 45 2.57 20.52 8.98
CA LYS A 45 2.17 19.81 7.75
C LYS A 45 1.04 18.84 8.07
N ASP A 46 0.08 18.73 7.18
CA ASP A 46 -1.07 17.81 7.26
C ASP A 46 -1.03 16.73 6.15
N TYR A 47 0.16 16.50 5.58
CA TYR A 47 0.41 15.55 4.50
C TYR A 47 1.71 14.79 4.74
N HIS A 48 1.84 13.63 4.09
CA HIS A 48 3.08 12.85 3.97
C HIS A 48 3.34 12.50 2.52
N HIS A 49 4.60 12.33 2.17
CA HIS A 49 4.96 11.76 0.88
C HIS A 49 4.75 10.24 0.85
N SER A 50 4.20 9.74 -0.26
CA SER A 50 4.25 8.33 -0.65
C SER A 50 5.60 8.04 -1.26
N VAL A 51 6.29 7.01 -0.76
CA VAL A 51 7.66 6.68 -1.14
C VAL A 51 7.79 5.20 -1.48
N ALA A 52 8.62 4.90 -2.47
CA ALA A 52 9.03 3.55 -2.83
C ALA A 52 10.43 3.31 -2.26
N LEU A 53 10.52 2.46 -1.25
CA LEU A 53 11.76 2.13 -0.56
C LEU A 53 12.31 0.80 -1.08
N VAL A 54 13.61 0.75 -1.36
CA VAL A 54 14.33 -0.46 -1.77
C VAL A 54 15.56 -0.63 -0.90
N LYS A 55 16.08 -1.85 -0.80
CA LYS A 55 17.40 -2.09 -0.20
C LYS A 55 18.49 -1.57 -1.15
N ARG A 56 19.52 -0.95 -0.60
CA ARG A 56 20.64 -0.45 -1.38
C ARG A 56 21.32 -1.61 -2.11
N ASN A 57 21.67 -1.40 -3.38
CA ASN A 57 22.33 -2.37 -4.25
C ASN A 57 21.55 -3.67 -4.59
N THR A 58 20.23 -3.76 -4.37
CA THR A 58 19.47 -5.00 -4.67
C THR A 58 18.69 -4.99 -5.99
N LEU A 59 18.41 -3.80 -6.56
CA LEU A 59 17.64 -3.65 -7.80
C LEU A 59 18.36 -2.79 -8.85
N PRO A 60 19.61 -3.09 -9.25
CA PRO A 60 20.39 -2.22 -10.14
C PRO A 60 19.75 -2.01 -11.53
N ASP A 61 18.96 -2.98 -12.00
CA ASP A 61 18.31 -2.93 -13.30
C ASP A 61 16.99 -2.13 -13.31
N VAL A 62 16.49 -1.74 -12.12
CA VAL A 62 15.26 -0.95 -11.99
C VAL A 62 15.61 0.53 -12.07
N ASN A 63 15.32 1.14 -13.23
CA ASN A 63 15.62 2.55 -13.50
C ASN A 63 14.37 3.35 -13.92
N THR A 64 13.30 2.66 -14.31
CA THR A 64 12.03 3.24 -14.72
C THR A 64 10.85 2.55 -14.04
N MET A 65 9.69 3.21 -14.04
CA MET A 65 8.42 2.66 -13.55
C MET A 65 8.04 1.34 -14.23
N ARG A 66 8.44 1.11 -15.50
CA ARG A 66 8.18 -0.14 -16.23
C ARG A 66 9.03 -1.31 -15.72
N ASP A 67 10.22 -1.02 -15.20
CA ASP A 67 11.15 -2.03 -14.69
C ASP A 67 10.69 -2.61 -13.34
N LEU A 68 9.68 -2.01 -12.71
CA LEU A 68 9.00 -2.59 -11.54
C LEU A 68 8.16 -3.83 -11.87
N ARG A 69 7.96 -4.14 -13.17
CA ARG A 69 7.23 -5.34 -13.59
C ARG A 69 7.95 -6.59 -13.09
N GLY A 70 7.24 -7.43 -12.35
CA GLY A 70 7.74 -8.67 -11.76
C GLY A 70 8.57 -8.49 -10.49
N VAL A 71 8.81 -7.26 -10.03
CA VAL A 71 9.49 -6.99 -8.76
C VAL A 71 8.57 -7.38 -7.60
N ARG A 72 9.12 -8.06 -6.59
CA ARG A 72 8.38 -8.50 -5.41
C ARG A 72 8.08 -7.32 -4.48
N ALA A 73 6.84 -6.86 -4.49
CA ALA A 73 6.42 -5.67 -3.75
C ALA A 73 5.78 -5.99 -2.40
N CYS A 74 5.92 -5.05 -1.47
CA CYS A 74 5.31 -5.05 -0.15
C CYS A 74 4.34 -3.88 -0.02
N PHE A 75 3.05 -4.21 0.00
CA PHE A 75 1.93 -3.31 0.19
C PHE A 75 1.25 -3.62 1.53
N GLY A 76 1.38 -2.70 2.48
CA GLY A 76 0.91 -2.92 3.85
C GLY A 76 -0.60 -3.09 3.96
N THR A 77 -1.37 -2.39 3.13
CA THR A 77 -2.84 -2.49 3.07
C THR A 77 -3.33 -2.04 1.70
N VAL A 78 -4.11 -2.88 0.99
CA VAL A 78 -4.80 -2.48 -0.24
C VAL A 78 -5.82 -1.38 0.07
N GLY A 79 -5.73 -0.27 -0.67
CA GLY A 79 -6.57 0.92 -0.48
C GLY A 79 -5.96 2.01 0.40
N SER A 80 -4.83 1.75 1.07
CA SER A 80 -4.07 2.81 1.75
C SER A 80 -3.62 3.89 0.77
N LEU A 81 -3.60 5.16 1.18
CA LEU A 81 -3.28 6.27 0.29
C LEU A 81 -1.83 6.17 -0.19
N ALA A 82 -0.87 6.19 0.73
CA ALA A 82 0.54 6.23 0.39
C ALA A 82 1.07 4.87 -0.08
N GLY A 83 0.52 3.78 0.48
CA GLY A 83 1.00 2.43 0.19
C GLY A 83 0.40 1.85 -1.08
N TRP A 84 -0.84 2.19 -1.42
CA TRP A 84 -1.54 1.55 -2.54
C TRP A 84 -2.04 2.55 -3.59
N ILE A 85 -2.90 3.49 -3.21
CA ILE A 85 -3.61 4.36 -4.17
C ILE A 85 -2.60 5.16 -5.00
N ILE A 86 -1.66 5.86 -4.37
CA ILE A 86 -0.68 6.69 -5.08
C ILE A 86 0.21 5.88 -6.02
N PRO A 87 0.93 4.82 -5.59
CA PRO A 87 1.82 4.08 -6.49
C PRO A 87 1.08 3.37 -7.62
N ILE A 88 -0.06 2.74 -7.34
CA ILE A 88 -0.87 2.07 -8.38
C ILE A 88 -1.44 3.09 -9.38
N TYR A 89 -1.98 4.21 -8.90
CA TYR A 89 -2.46 5.29 -9.76
C TYR A 89 -1.35 5.84 -10.66
N ARG A 90 -0.13 6.03 -10.14
CA ARG A 90 1.01 6.52 -10.93
C ARG A 90 1.41 5.55 -12.04
N LEU A 91 1.41 4.24 -11.75
CA LEU A 91 1.69 3.20 -12.73
C LEU A 91 0.63 3.14 -13.84
N MET A 92 -0.65 3.30 -13.49
CA MET A 92 -1.75 3.32 -14.45
C MET A 92 -1.75 4.60 -15.30
N LEU A 93 -1.59 5.78 -14.67
CA LEU A 93 -1.64 7.07 -15.35
C LEU A 93 -0.53 7.22 -16.39
N GLY A 94 0.66 6.68 -16.08
CA GLY A 94 1.82 6.72 -16.97
C GLY A 94 1.85 5.58 -18.00
N ASP A 95 0.81 4.74 -18.08
CA ASP A 95 0.75 3.58 -18.98
C ASP A 95 1.96 2.63 -18.79
N PHE A 96 2.46 2.55 -17.54
CA PHE A 96 3.58 1.69 -17.17
C PHE A 96 3.13 0.29 -16.76
N MET A 97 1.91 0.20 -16.21
CA MET A 97 1.22 -1.02 -15.84
C MET A 97 -0.02 -1.20 -16.71
N ASP A 98 -0.13 -2.38 -17.33
CA ASP A 98 -1.28 -2.75 -18.16
C ASP A 98 -2.54 -2.91 -17.30
N ILE A 99 -3.67 -2.36 -17.77
CA ILE A 99 -4.97 -2.49 -17.11
C ILE A 99 -5.67 -3.74 -17.66
N SER A 100 -5.60 -4.85 -16.93
CA SER A 100 -6.24 -6.12 -17.32
C SER A 100 -7.73 -6.16 -17.02
N ASP A 101 -8.21 -5.35 -16.07
CA ASP A 101 -9.62 -5.24 -15.70
C ASP A 101 -9.92 -3.83 -15.15
N CYS A 102 -10.78 -3.08 -15.84
CA CYS A 102 -11.13 -1.70 -15.50
C CYS A 102 -11.82 -1.55 -14.14
N ASN A 103 -12.45 -2.60 -13.61
CA ASN A 103 -13.14 -2.57 -12.33
C ASN A 103 -12.35 -3.26 -11.21
N ASN A 104 -11.12 -3.72 -11.51
CA ASN A 104 -10.31 -4.49 -10.57
C ASN A 104 -8.83 -4.12 -10.69
N HIS A 105 -8.47 -3.00 -10.06
CA HIS A 105 -7.08 -2.54 -10.00
C HIS A 105 -6.14 -3.53 -9.29
N VAL A 106 -6.66 -4.39 -8.39
CA VAL A 106 -5.85 -5.40 -7.71
C VAL A 106 -5.40 -6.47 -8.68
N LYS A 107 -6.30 -6.92 -9.57
CA LYS A 107 -5.96 -7.89 -10.63
C LYS A 107 -4.88 -7.37 -11.57
N SER A 108 -5.00 -6.12 -12.02
CA SER A 108 -3.97 -5.47 -12.86
C SER A 108 -2.62 -5.39 -12.13
N ALA A 109 -2.64 -5.03 -10.84
CA ALA A 109 -1.43 -5.00 -10.02
C ALA A 109 -0.82 -6.39 -9.81
N ILE A 110 -1.63 -7.43 -9.62
CA ILE A 110 -1.18 -8.83 -9.51
C ILE A 110 -0.46 -9.24 -10.78
N ASP A 111 -1.02 -8.93 -11.95
CA ASP A 111 -0.41 -9.25 -13.25
C ASP A 111 0.93 -8.53 -13.44
N PHE A 112 1.05 -7.31 -12.91
CA PHE A 112 2.26 -6.50 -13.02
C PHE A 112 3.38 -6.91 -12.06
N PHE A 113 3.10 -7.07 -10.77
CA PHE A 113 4.11 -7.37 -9.74
C PHE A 113 4.31 -8.88 -9.50
N GLY A 114 3.35 -9.72 -9.88
CA GLY A 114 3.42 -11.16 -9.64
C GLY A 114 3.36 -11.50 -8.15
N LYS A 115 4.26 -12.38 -7.69
CA LYS A 115 4.29 -12.84 -6.28
C LYS A 115 4.73 -11.70 -5.36
N SER A 116 3.88 -11.29 -4.44
CA SER A 116 4.09 -10.11 -3.58
C SER A 116 3.35 -10.27 -2.25
N CYS A 117 3.43 -9.27 -1.37
CA CYS A 117 2.48 -9.13 -0.26
C CYS A 117 1.63 -7.88 -0.47
N ALA A 118 0.31 -8.04 -0.53
CA ALA A 118 -0.66 -6.98 -0.47
C ALA A 118 -1.82 -7.41 0.44
N VAL A 119 -1.79 -6.93 1.68
CA VAL A 119 -2.80 -7.27 2.69
C VAL A 119 -4.18 -6.78 2.26
N ASP A 120 -5.20 -7.59 2.53
CA ASP A 120 -6.59 -7.43 2.10
C ASP A 120 -6.81 -7.52 0.58
N SER A 121 -5.83 -7.97 -0.22
CA SER A 121 -5.99 -8.13 -1.69
C SER A 121 -7.09 -9.11 -2.11
N LEU A 122 -7.49 -10.03 -1.24
CA LEU A 122 -8.57 -10.99 -1.47
C LEU A 122 -9.91 -10.60 -0.82
N LEU A 123 -9.97 -9.44 -0.16
CA LEU A 123 -11.20 -8.93 0.45
C LEU A 123 -12.26 -8.67 -0.64
N ASP A 124 -13.53 -9.02 -0.40
CA ASP A 124 -14.61 -8.97 -1.41
C ASP A 124 -14.69 -7.64 -2.18
N ARG A 125 -14.45 -6.50 -1.52
CA ARG A 125 -14.47 -5.16 -2.18
C ARG A 125 -13.37 -4.99 -3.23
N TYR A 126 -12.29 -5.74 -3.11
CA TYR A 126 -11.12 -5.74 -4.00
C TYR A 126 -11.01 -7.00 -4.86
N ASN A 127 -11.83 -8.02 -4.57
CA ASN A 127 -11.95 -9.26 -5.32
C ASN A 127 -13.45 -9.59 -5.56
N PRO A 128 -14.20 -8.71 -6.26
CA PRO A 128 -15.67 -8.80 -6.33
C PRO A 128 -16.17 -10.05 -7.06
N LEU A 129 -15.37 -10.63 -7.95
CA LEU A 129 -15.70 -11.85 -8.69
C LEU A 129 -15.09 -13.11 -8.05
N GLY A 130 -14.26 -12.96 -7.01
CA GLY A 130 -13.57 -14.08 -6.38
C GLY A 130 -12.47 -14.70 -7.24
N ASP A 131 -12.05 -14.06 -8.33
CA ASP A 131 -11.14 -14.61 -9.35
C ASP A 131 -9.72 -14.02 -9.32
N ASN A 132 -9.41 -13.10 -8.38
CA ASN A 132 -8.05 -12.65 -8.15
C ASN A 132 -7.15 -13.84 -7.76
N SER A 133 -5.96 -13.91 -8.36
CA SER A 133 -4.93 -14.87 -7.96
C SER A 133 -4.43 -14.57 -6.53
N HIS A 134 -4.00 -15.62 -5.83
CA HIS A 134 -3.41 -15.52 -4.50
C HIS A 134 -1.94 -15.03 -4.50
N ASN A 135 -1.39 -14.67 -5.67
CA ASN A 135 -0.01 -14.19 -5.82
C ASN A 135 0.37 -13.06 -4.84
N PHE A 136 -0.57 -12.17 -4.52
CA PHE A 136 -0.38 -11.08 -3.56
C PHE A 136 -0.42 -11.49 -2.09
N CYS A 137 -0.68 -12.75 -1.79
CA CYS A 137 -0.56 -13.28 -0.44
C CYS A 137 0.69 -14.17 -0.28
N GLU A 138 1.46 -14.39 -1.35
CA GLU A 138 2.62 -15.31 -1.37
C GLU A 138 3.75 -14.84 -0.44
N LEU A 139 3.97 -13.53 -0.30
CA LEU A 139 5.04 -12.99 0.55
C LEU A 139 4.56 -12.50 1.91
N CYS A 140 3.27 -12.60 2.25
CA CYS A 140 2.80 -12.13 3.54
C CYS A 140 3.36 -12.96 4.72
N GLY A 141 3.31 -12.39 5.93
CA GLY A 141 4.14 -12.79 7.06
C GLY A 141 3.61 -13.98 7.85
N SER A 142 2.31 -14.28 7.79
CA SER A 142 1.71 -15.38 8.56
C SER A 142 1.46 -16.61 7.70
N ASP A 143 1.65 -17.80 8.27
CA ASP A 143 1.14 -19.06 7.71
C ASP A 143 -0.13 -19.55 8.41
N THR A 144 -0.62 -18.80 9.39
CA THR A 144 -1.82 -19.17 10.15
C THR A 144 -3.07 -18.98 9.28
N PRO A 145 -3.92 -20.02 9.12
CA PRO A 145 -5.17 -19.91 8.38
C PRO A 145 -6.05 -18.77 8.88
N GLY A 146 -6.55 -17.94 7.96
CA GLY A 146 -7.39 -16.78 8.26
C GLY A 146 -6.64 -15.58 8.85
N VAL A 147 -5.32 -15.65 9.06
CA VAL A 147 -4.48 -14.51 9.45
C VAL A 147 -3.70 -13.98 8.26
N ARG A 148 -3.11 -14.90 7.48
CA ARG A 148 -2.32 -14.55 6.29
C ARG A 148 -3.06 -13.59 5.37
N CYS A 149 -2.40 -12.51 4.97
CA CYS A 149 -2.92 -11.54 3.99
C CYS A 149 -4.19 -10.80 4.45
N THR A 150 -4.45 -10.76 5.77
CA THR A 150 -5.50 -9.96 6.40
C THR A 150 -4.87 -8.85 7.24
N THR A 151 -5.64 -7.91 7.77
CA THR A 151 -5.16 -6.89 8.73
C THR A 151 -4.49 -7.45 10.00
N ARG A 152 -4.55 -8.76 10.25
CA ARG A 152 -3.84 -9.43 11.34
C ARG A 152 -2.48 -10.02 10.91
N ASP A 153 -2.14 -9.93 9.63
CA ASP A 153 -0.85 -10.38 9.12
C ASP A 153 0.28 -9.50 9.69
N PRO A 154 1.43 -10.07 10.06
CA PRO A 154 2.58 -9.29 10.53
C PRO A 154 3.05 -8.20 9.56
N TYR A 155 2.75 -8.34 8.27
CA TYR A 155 3.12 -7.36 7.24
C TYR A 155 2.01 -6.36 6.92
N ALA A 156 0.95 -6.30 7.74
CA ALA A 156 -0.09 -5.29 7.64
C ALA A 156 0.42 -3.88 8.00
N ASP A 157 -0.24 -2.86 7.43
CA ASP A 157 0.07 -1.45 7.61
C ASP A 157 1.49 -1.05 7.16
N TYR A 158 1.86 0.22 7.33
CA TYR A 158 3.11 0.77 6.81
C TYR A 158 4.36 0.19 7.49
N THR A 159 4.33 -0.03 8.81
CA THR A 159 5.43 -0.68 9.55
C THR A 159 5.58 -2.15 9.13
N GLY A 160 4.48 -2.87 8.91
CA GLY A 160 4.53 -4.25 8.42
C GLY A 160 5.02 -4.35 6.98
N ALA A 161 4.70 -3.39 6.11
CA ALA A 161 5.26 -3.32 4.76
C ALA A 161 6.79 -3.13 4.78
N LEU A 162 7.30 -2.30 5.70
CA LEU A 162 8.74 -2.16 5.90
C LEU A 162 9.38 -3.47 6.39
N LEU A 163 8.72 -4.19 7.29
CA LEU A 163 9.19 -5.51 7.73
C LEU A 163 9.18 -6.53 6.58
N CYS A 164 8.15 -6.52 5.73
CA CYS A 164 8.10 -7.33 4.52
C CYS A 164 9.31 -7.07 3.59
N LEU A 165 9.71 -5.79 3.40
CA LEU A 165 10.90 -5.44 2.63
C LEU A 165 12.16 -6.02 3.27
N LYS A 166 12.30 -5.92 4.60
CA LYS A 166 13.43 -6.48 5.35
C LYS A 166 13.54 -7.99 5.14
N ASP A 167 12.44 -8.71 5.07
CA ASP A 167 12.43 -10.17 5.08
C ASP A 167 12.34 -10.83 3.69
N LYS A 168 11.35 -10.46 2.87
CA LYS A 168 10.94 -11.24 1.68
C LYS A 168 10.82 -10.43 0.40
N GLY A 169 10.48 -9.15 0.49
CA GLY A 169 10.24 -8.26 -0.65
C GLY A 169 11.49 -7.54 -1.16
N GLU A 170 11.30 -6.82 -2.26
CA GLU A 170 12.35 -6.08 -2.98
C GLU A 170 12.05 -4.57 -3.01
N VAL A 171 10.77 -4.20 -2.97
CA VAL A 171 10.30 -2.81 -2.84
C VAL A 171 9.15 -2.74 -1.84
N ALA A 172 9.12 -1.72 -0.99
CA ALA A 172 7.96 -1.39 -0.16
C ALA A 172 7.43 0.00 -0.49
N PHE A 173 6.11 0.11 -0.57
CA PHE A 173 5.43 1.38 -0.73
C PHE A 173 4.86 1.81 0.62
N VAL A 174 5.40 2.90 1.16
CA VAL A 174 5.06 3.41 2.50
C VAL A 174 4.91 4.92 2.49
N HIS A 175 4.45 5.51 3.58
CA HIS A 175 4.59 6.96 3.79
C HIS A 175 5.97 7.30 4.39
N GLU A 176 6.49 8.48 4.09
CA GLU A 176 7.85 8.89 4.48
C GLU A 176 8.13 8.81 5.99
N ARG A 177 7.15 9.10 6.85
CA ARG A 177 7.39 9.07 8.31
C ARG A 177 7.80 7.72 8.86
N VAL A 178 7.34 6.61 8.26
CA VAL A 178 7.75 5.26 8.69
C VAL A 178 9.27 5.12 8.59
N LEU A 179 9.91 5.81 7.65
CA LEU A 179 11.37 5.80 7.53
C LEU A 179 12.02 6.45 8.75
N ASN A 180 11.50 7.58 9.22
CA ASN A 180 12.06 8.30 10.36
C ASN A 180 11.78 7.59 11.69
N GLU A 181 10.64 6.89 11.78
CA GLU A 181 10.17 6.24 13.00
C GLU A 181 10.76 4.83 13.18
N GLU A 182 10.97 4.08 12.08
CA GLU A 182 11.23 2.62 12.12
C GLU A 182 12.55 2.16 11.48
N LEU A 183 13.27 3.04 10.75
CA LEU A 183 14.58 2.67 10.19
C LEU A 183 15.72 3.01 11.14
N GLU A 184 16.40 1.98 11.62
CA GLU A 184 17.62 2.11 12.44
C GLU A 184 18.84 2.51 11.59
N ASN A 185 18.99 1.94 10.39
CA ASN A 185 20.10 2.22 9.46
C ASN A 185 19.56 2.69 8.10
N PRO A 186 19.26 3.99 7.94
CA PRO A 186 18.74 4.53 6.68
C PRO A 186 19.69 4.32 5.48
N ASP A 187 20.99 4.25 5.73
CA ASP A 187 22.02 4.01 4.71
C ASP A 187 21.97 2.62 4.05
N ASP A 188 21.20 1.69 4.60
CA ASP A 188 20.98 0.36 3.98
C ASP A 188 19.89 0.40 2.90
N TYR A 189 19.25 1.55 2.69
CA TYR A 189 18.10 1.72 1.81
C TYR A 189 18.29 2.88 0.82
N GLU A 190 17.44 2.88 -0.21
CA GLU A 190 17.33 3.94 -1.21
C GLU A 190 15.86 4.18 -1.54
N LEU A 191 15.53 5.41 -1.90
CA LEU A 191 14.24 5.81 -2.43
C LEU A 191 14.28 5.81 -3.95
N LEU A 192 13.24 5.26 -4.58
CA LEU A 192 13.00 5.44 -6.02
C LEU A 192 12.14 6.70 -6.22
N CYS A 193 12.77 7.80 -6.63
CA CYS A 193 12.11 9.09 -6.84
C CYS A 193 11.81 9.30 -8.33
N PRO A 194 10.54 9.42 -8.75
CA PRO A 194 10.22 9.76 -10.14
C PRO A 194 10.81 11.12 -10.53
N THR A 195 11.42 11.22 -11.71
CA THR A 195 11.95 12.49 -12.26
C THR A 195 10.84 13.40 -12.80
N GLY A 196 9.68 12.83 -13.12
CA GLY A 196 8.59 13.49 -13.83
C GLY A 196 8.69 13.38 -15.35
N ASP A 197 9.70 12.67 -15.87
CA ASP A 197 9.88 12.42 -17.28
C ASP A 197 8.82 11.45 -17.83
N VAL A 198 8.54 11.57 -19.13
CA VAL A 198 7.52 10.77 -19.84
C VAL A 198 7.86 9.28 -19.85
N ASP A 199 9.15 8.94 -19.76
CA ASP A 199 9.64 7.56 -19.73
C ASP A 199 9.48 6.89 -18.35
N GLY A 200 9.08 7.64 -17.32
CA GLY A 200 8.90 7.14 -15.97
C GLY A 200 10.22 6.84 -15.26
N SER A 201 11.30 7.52 -15.61
CA SER A 201 12.61 7.33 -14.99
C SER A 201 12.65 7.72 -13.49
N PHE A 202 13.58 7.08 -12.78
CA PHE A 202 13.85 7.30 -11.36
C PHE A 202 15.23 7.92 -11.11
N VAL A 203 15.31 8.69 -10.04
CA VAL A 203 16.57 8.99 -9.34
C VAL A 203 16.56 8.26 -8.00
N ARG A 204 17.70 7.64 -7.67
CA ARG A 204 17.92 7.00 -6.36
C ARG A 204 18.40 8.04 -5.36
N ARG A 205 17.81 8.05 -4.17
CA ARG A 205 18.20 8.93 -3.06
C ARG A 205 18.37 8.16 -1.76
#